data_AF-A0A7D5KD06-F1
#
_entry.id   AF-A0A7D5KD06-F1
#
_cell.length_a   1.000
_cell.length_b   1.000
_cell.length_c   1.000
_cell.angle_alpha   90.00
_cell.angle_beta   90.00
_cell.angle_gamma   90.00
#
_symmetry.space_group_name_H-M   'P 1'
#
loop_
_entity.id
_entity.type
_entity.pdbx_description
1 polymer ?
#
loop_
_entity_poly.entity_id
_entity_poly.type
_entity_poly.pdbx_seq_one_letter_code
_entity_poly.pdbx_strand_id
1 'polypeptide(L)'
;MSDTPDPAEMELDELRQEIEDIDRELVELIARRTYVADTIANVKEQRDLPTTDEEQEQRVMDRAGENAGRFDVDANLVKAIFRLLIELNKVHQRENR
;
A
#
# COMPACT_ATOMS: atom_id res chain seq x y z
N MET A 1 10.27 21.23 8.53
CA MET A 1 9.17 22.19 8.25
C MET A 1 8.56 21.70 6.97
N SER A 2 7.30 21.23 7.00
CA SER A 2 6.61 20.87 5.76
C SER A 2 6.20 22.18 5.12
N ASP A 3 6.72 22.46 3.93
CA ASP A 3 6.48 23.70 3.17
C ASP A 3 5.19 23.59 2.35
N THR A 4 4.23 22.80 2.83
CA THR A 4 2.95 22.57 2.16
C THR A 4 2.00 23.71 2.53
N PRO A 5 1.43 24.43 1.56
CA PRO A 5 0.41 25.46 1.81
C PRO A 5 -0.73 24.91 2.66
N ASP A 6 -1.38 25.77 3.47
CA ASP A 6 -2.58 25.37 4.21
C ASP A 6 -3.72 25.13 3.20
N PRO A 7 -4.31 23.91 3.14
CA PRO A 7 -5.41 23.62 2.23
C PRO A 7 -6.62 24.56 2.38
N ALA A 8 -6.79 25.20 3.54
CA ALA A 8 -7.85 26.17 3.78
C ALA A 8 -7.69 27.49 3.00
N GLU A 9 -6.49 27.77 2.48
CA GLU A 9 -6.16 28.98 1.73
C GLU A 9 -6.03 28.74 0.22
N MET A 10 -6.15 27.47 -0.22
CA MET A 10 -5.98 27.06 -1.61
C MET A 10 -7.27 27.24 -2.42
N GLU A 11 -7.11 27.63 -3.68
CA GLU A 11 -8.20 27.64 -4.65
C GLU A 11 -8.57 26.20 -5.08
N LEU A 12 -9.79 26.02 -5.59
CA LEU A 12 -10.30 24.69 -5.95
C LEU A 12 -9.39 23.93 -6.93
N ASP A 13 -8.77 24.64 -7.87
CA ASP A 13 -7.88 24.02 -8.85
C ASP A 13 -6.53 23.63 -8.25
N GLU A 14 -6.05 24.33 -7.23
CA GLU A 14 -4.83 23.96 -6.50
C GLU A 14 -5.06 22.71 -5.65
N LEU A 15 -6.21 22.61 -4.99
CA LEU A 15 -6.60 21.42 -4.22
C LEU A 15 -6.73 20.18 -5.12
N ARG A 16 -7.22 20.35 -6.35
CA ARG A 16 -7.29 19.27 -7.33
C ARG A 16 -5.90 18.83 -7.78
N GLN A 17 -4.99 19.77 -8.01
CA GLN A 17 -3.61 19.45 -8.35
C GLN A 17 -2.93 18.66 -7.22
N GLU A 18 -3.18 19.03 -5.96
CA GLU A 18 -2.67 18.29 -4.81
C GLU A 18 -3.18 16.84 -4.77
N ILE A 19 -4.46 16.61 -5.07
CA ILE A 19 -5.02 15.24 -5.19
C ILE A 19 -4.33 14.47 -6.32
N GLU A 20 -4.12 15.09 -7.49
CA GLU A 20 -3.43 14.43 -8.62
C GLU A 20 -2.00 14.03 -8.25
N ASP A 21 -1.29 14.87 -7.50
CA ASP A 21 0.05 14.57 -7.02
C ASP A 21 0.04 13.42 -6.01
N ILE A 22 -0.90 13.43 -5.06
CA ILE A 22 -1.12 12.32 -4.11
C ILE A 22 -1.42 11.01 -4.86
N ASP A 23 -2.30 11.05 -5.87
CA ASP A 23 -2.67 9.88 -6.66
C ASP A 23 -1.46 9.28 -7.38
N ARG A 24 -0.60 10.15 -7.93
CA ARG A 24 0.67 9.72 -8.53
C ARG A 24 1.58 9.07 -7.49
N GLU A 25 1.76 9.68 -6.32
CA GLU A 25 2.57 9.11 -5.23
C GLU A 25 2.03 7.76 -4.75
N LEU A 26 0.71 7.60 -4.67
CA LEU A 26 0.08 6.33 -4.32
C LEU A 26 0.46 5.24 -5.32
N VAL A 27 0.43 5.52 -6.63
CA VAL A 27 0.84 4.55 -7.66
C VAL A 27 2.33 4.19 -7.52
N GLU A 28 3.21 5.18 -7.29
CA GLU A 28 4.64 4.94 -7.07
C GLU A 28 4.89 4.06 -5.83
N LEU A 29 4.17 4.31 -4.73
CA LEU A 29 4.25 3.51 -3.50
C LEU A 29 3.74 2.08 -3.71
N ILE A 30 2.65 1.90 -4.46
CA ILE A 30 2.11 0.57 -4.81
C ILE A 30 3.14 -0.21 -5.62
N ALA A 31 3.73 0.40 -6.65
CA ALA A 31 4.76 -0.25 -7.48
C ALA A 31 5.97 -0.67 -6.64
N ARG A 32 6.46 0.21 -5.77
CA ARG A 32 7.57 -0.09 -4.85
C ARG A 32 7.22 -1.23 -3.90
N ARG A 33 6.00 -1.26 -3.34
CA ARG A 33 5.55 -2.32 -2.45
C ARG A 33 5.51 -3.67 -3.18
N THR A 34 5.01 -3.72 -4.40
CA THR A 34 4.98 -4.93 -5.23
C THR A 34 6.38 -5.46 -5.50
N TYR A 35 7.32 -4.60 -5.90
CA TYR A 35 8.72 -4.99 -6.12
C TYR A 35 9.39 -5.62 -4.89
N VAL A 36 9.17 -5.04 -3.70
CA VAL A 36 9.72 -5.59 -2.44
C VAL A 36 9.09 -6.94 -2.12
N ALA A 37 7.78 -7.09 -2.33
CA ALA A 37 7.09 -8.36 -2.08
C ALA A 37 7.55 -9.47 -3.04
N ASP A 38 7.83 -9.15 -4.31
CA ASP A 38 8.42 -10.08 -5.27
C ASP A 38 9.85 -10.48 -4.86
N THR A 39 10.64 -9.51 -4.39
CA THR A 39 11.99 -9.79 -3.85
C THR A 39 11.92 -10.75 -2.65
N ILE A 40 10.93 -10.58 -1.76
CA ILE A 40 10.70 -11.50 -0.64
C ILE A 40 10.33 -12.90 -1.15
N ALA A 41 9.49 -13.01 -2.18
CA ALA A 41 9.12 -14.29 -2.76
C ALA A 41 10.35 -15.03 -3.32
N ASN A 42 11.22 -14.33 -4.04
CA ASN A 42 12.48 -14.89 -4.56
C ASN A 42 13.41 -15.37 -3.43
N VAL A 43 13.50 -14.61 -2.32
CA VAL A 43 14.28 -15.02 -1.15
C VAL A 43 13.68 -16.26 -0.48
N LYS A 44 12.35 -16.37 -0.43
CA LYS A 44 11.67 -17.56 0.12
C LYS A 44 11.93 -18.78 -0.74
N GLU A 45 11.85 -18.65 -2.06
CA GLU A 45 12.13 -19.73 -3.02
C GLU A 45 13.58 -20.24 -2.88
N GLN A 46 14.57 -19.34 -2.84
CA GLN A 46 15.98 -19.70 -2.65
C GLN A 46 16.27 -20.43 -1.32
N ARG A 47 15.36 -20.34 -0.36
CA ARG A 47 15.48 -20.94 0.98
C ARG A 47 14.49 -22.10 1.21
N ASP A 48 13.81 -22.56 0.16
CA ASP A 48 12.76 -23.59 0.24
C ASP A 48 11.66 -23.26 1.25
N LEU A 49 11.34 -21.97 1.42
CA LEU A 49 10.29 -21.50 2.32
C LEU A 49 8.94 -21.37 1.59
N PRO A 50 7.81 -21.65 2.28
CA PRO A 50 6.48 -21.46 1.70
C PRO A 50 6.23 -20.01 1.29
N THR A 51 5.72 -19.83 0.07
CA THR A 51 5.38 -18.50 -0.46
C THR A 51 4.13 -17.91 0.19
N THR A 52 3.16 -18.77 0.54
CA THR A 52 1.95 -18.38 1.28
C THR A 52 2.24 -18.28 2.76
N ASP A 53 1.82 -17.18 3.38
CA ASP A 53 2.09 -16.86 4.78
C ASP A 53 0.91 -16.10 5.36
N GLU A 54 -0.11 -16.85 5.81
CA GLU A 54 -1.37 -16.31 6.33
C GLU A 54 -1.13 -15.44 7.57
N GLU A 55 -0.14 -15.79 8.40
CA GLU A 55 0.23 -15.01 9.57
C GLU A 55 0.78 -13.64 9.15
N GLN A 56 1.61 -13.60 8.10
CA GLN A 56 2.08 -12.34 7.54
C GLN A 56 0.95 -11.51 6.92
N GLU A 57 -0.01 -12.13 6.25
CA GLU A 57 -1.21 -11.43 5.74
C GLU A 57 -2.01 -10.81 6.88
N GLN A 58 -2.22 -11.55 7.98
CA GLN A 58 -2.89 -11.01 9.17
C GLN A 58 -2.12 -9.82 9.76
N ARG A 59 -0.79 -9.93 9.91
CA ARG A 59 0.06 -8.82 10.39
C ARG A 59 -0.01 -7.58 9.50
N VAL A 60 -0.15 -7.75 8.18
CA VAL A 60 -0.35 -6.63 7.25
C VAL A 60 -1.71 -5.97 7.50
N MET A 61 -2.76 -6.76 7.72
CA MET A 61 -4.11 -6.27 7.99
C MET A 61 -4.25 -5.58 9.35
N ASP A 62 -3.53 -6.06 10.37
CA ASP A 62 -3.50 -5.43 11.70
C ASP A 62 -2.85 -4.04 11.62
N ARG A 63 -1.68 -3.94 10.98
CA ARG A 63 -1.02 -2.65 10.72
C ARG A 63 -1.89 -1.70 9.90
N ALA A 64 -2.64 -2.20 8.92
CA ALA A 64 -3.57 -1.37 8.14
C ALA A 64 -4.67 -0.77 9.03
N GLY A 65 -5.22 -1.56 9.96
CA GLY A 65 -6.20 -1.08 10.94
C GLY A 65 -5.64 -0.06 11.93
N GLU A 66 -4.44 -0.31 12.46
CA GLU A 66 -3.75 0.61 13.37
C GLU A 66 -3.47 1.97 12.71
N ASN A 67 -2.98 1.96 11.47
CA ASN A 67 -2.73 3.20 10.73
C ASN A 67 -4.03 3.94 10.41
N ALA A 68 -5.10 3.22 10.06
CA ALA A 68 -6.40 3.85 9.82
C ALA A 68 -6.89 4.62 11.06
N GLY A 69 -6.79 4.01 12.25
CA GLY A 69 -7.13 4.68 13.50
C GLY A 69 -6.24 5.89 13.81
N ARG A 70 -4.95 5.85 13.44
CA ARG A 70 -4.01 6.97 13.65
C ARG A 70 -4.34 8.19 12.78
N PHE A 71 -4.85 7.97 11.57
CA PHE A 71 -5.18 9.04 10.61
C PHE A 71 -6.67 9.37 10.59
N ASP A 72 -7.46 8.83 11.54
CA ASP A 72 -8.90 9.04 11.66
C ASP A 72 -9.69 8.72 10.37
N VAL A 73 -9.28 7.64 9.68
CA VAL A 73 -9.95 7.13 8.48
C VAL A 73 -10.62 5.79 8.75
N ASP A 74 -11.63 5.44 7.94
CA ASP A 74 -12.38 4.20 8.12
C ASP A 74 -11.47 2.96 7.98
N ALA A 75 -11.35 2.19 9.07
CA ALA A 75 -10.49 1.03 9.12
C ALA A 75 -10.91 -0.10 8.16
N ASN A 76 -12.21 -0.23 7.85
CA ASN A 76 -12.67 -1.24 6.90
C ASN A 76 -12.28 -0.88 5.47
N LEU A 77 -12.36 0.40 5.10
CA LEU A 77 -11.94 0.91 3.81
C LEU A 77 -10.43 0.72 3.60
N VAL A 78 -9.61 1.13 4.58
CA VAL A 78 -8.15 0.92 4.50
C VAL A 78 -7.83 -0.57 4.41
N LYS A 79 -8.45 -1.42 5.23
CA LYS A 79 -8.29 -2.87 5.15
C LYS A 79 -8.71 -3.42 3.78
N ALA A 80 -9.77 -2.90 3.15
CA ALA A 80 -10.16 -3.32 1.80
C ALA A 80 -9.09 -3.01 0.75
N ILE A 81 -8.48 -1.81 0.80
CA ILE A 81 -7.35 -1.45 -0.07
C ILE A 81 -6.17 -2.42 0.15
N PHE A 82 -5.82 -2.71 1.39
CA PHE A 82 -4.72 -3.63 1.69
C PHE A 82 -4.99 -5.07 1.22
N ARG A 83 -6.24 -5.53 1.24
CA ARG A 83 -6.61 -6.82 0.62
C ARG A 83 -6.32 -6.82 -0.88
N LEU A 84 -6.69 -5.75 -1.59
CA LEU A 84 -6.38 -5.63 -3.02
C LEU A 84 -4.87 -5.65 -3.28
N LEU A 85 -4.07 -4.99 -2.43
CA LEU A 85 -2.60 -4.99 -2.55
C LEU A 85 -1.95 -6.36 -2.25
N ILE A 86 -2.57 -7.16 -1.39
CA ILE A 86 -2.13 -8.55 -1.14
C ILE A 86 -2.47 -9.41 -2.36
N GLU A 87 -3.70 -9.30 -2.88
CA GLU A 87 -4.14 -10.06 -4.04
C GLU A 87 -3.36 -9.71 -5.30
N LEU A 88 -3.07 -8.42 -5.54
CA LEU A 88 -2.19 -7.97 -6.62
C LEU A 88 -0.85 -8.71 -6.60
N ASN A 89 -0.23 -8.82 -5.42
CA ASN A 89 1.05 -9.50 -5.30
C ASN A 89 0.93 -11.02 -5.50
N LYS A 90 -0.16 -11.65 -5.01
CA LYS A 90 -0.41 -13.08 -5.27
C LYS A 90 -0.61 -13.37 -6.76
N VAL A 91 -1.27 -12.49 -7.50
CA VAL A 91 -1.45 -12.63 -8.96
C VAL A 91 -0.10 -12.50 -9.67
N HIS A 92 0.66 -11.45 -9.39
CA HIS A 92 2.00 -11.27 -9.97
C HIS A 92 2.93 -12.46 -9.70
N GLN A 93 2.92 -13.02 -8.49
CA GLN A 93 3.71 -14.22 -8.17
C GLN A 93 3.28 -15.45 -8.95
N ARG A 94 1.99 -15.60 -9.33
CA ARG A 94 1.53 -16.74 -10.13
C ARG A 94 1.92 -16.60 -11.60
N GLU A 95 1.96 -15.36 -12.12
CA GLU A 95 2.35 -15.08 -13.50
C GLU A 95 3.86 -15.20 -13.74
N ASN A 96 4.67 -14.95 -12.72
CA ASN A 96 6.13 -14.98 -12.79
C ASN A 96 6.77 -16.34 -12.41
N ARG A 97 5.96 -17.39 -12.18
CA ARG A 97 6.39 -18.78 -11.97
C ARG A 97 6.33 -19.58 -13.26
#